data_AF-A0A927KZQ8-F1
#
_entry.id   AF-A0A927KZQ8-F1
#
_cell.length_a   1.000
_cell.length_b   1.000
_cell.length_c   1.000
_cell.angle_alpha   90.00
_cell.angle_beta   90.00
_cell.angle_gamma   90.00
#
_symmetry.space_group_name_H-M   'P 1'
#
loop_
_entity.id
_entity.type
_entity.pdbx_description
1 polymer ?
#
loop_
_entity_poly.entity_id
_entity_poly.type
_entity_poly.pdbx_seq_one_letter_code
_entity_poly.pdbx_strand_id
1 'polypeptide(L)' 'MPDIYVPAPGKRVPMPYGQPDWPEDGRPVNFASGWEARLVKDGDLVKKVETPVSTGKTGGSK' A
#
# COMPACT_ATOMS: atom_id res chain seq x y z
N MET A 1 -4.90 -17.67 -0.52
CA MET A 1 -3.68 -16.85 -0.72
C MET A 1 -3.83 -15.58 0.11
N PRO A 2 -2.78 -15.11 0.81
CA PRO A 2 -2.85 -13.84 1.51
C PRO A 2 -3.04 -12.70 0.50
N ASP A 3 -3.83 -11.71 0.86
CA ASP A 3 -4.02 -10.53 0.04
C ASP A 3 -2.70 -9.74 -0.03
N ILE A 4 -2.25 -9.47 -1.25
CA ILE A 4 -1.04 -8.68 -1.49
C ILE A 4 -1.42 -7.21 -1.57
N TYR A 5 -0.67 -6.37 -0.87
CA TYR A 5 -0.84 -4.92 -0.89
C TYR A 5 0.41 -4.25 -1.43
N VAL A 6 0.19 -3.26 -2.29
CA VAL A 6 1.21 -2.41 -2.91
C VAL A 6 1.01 -0.96 -2.45
N PRO A 7 2.05 -0.12 -2.51
CA PRO A 7 1.89 1.31 -2.32
C PRO A 7 0.89 1.89 -3.34
N ALA A 8 0.13 2.90 -2.91
CA ALA A 8 -0.70 3.66 -3.83
C ALA A 8 0.17 4.30 -4.93
N PRO A 9 -0.37 4.48 -6.15
CA PRO A 9 0.40 5.05 -7.26
C PRO A 9 1.02 6.41 -6.90
N GLY A 10 2.34 6.53 -7.05
CA GLY A 10 3.08 7.75 -6.72
C GLY A 10 3.32 7.98 -5.23
N LYS A 11 2.94 7.04 -4.36
CA LYS A 11 3.31 7.05 -2.94
C LYS A 11 4.49 6.14 -2.68
N ARG A 12 5.41 6.61 -1.83
CA ARG A 12 6.44 5.79 -1.20
C ARG A 12 6.03 5.55 0.24
N VAL A 13 6.04 4.29 0.66
CA VAL A 13 5.75 3.89 2.03
C VAL A 13 7.06 3.48 2.70
N PRO A 14 7.72 4.38 3.45
CA PRO A 14 8.96 4.07 4.12
C PRO A 14 8.70 3.10 5.27
N MET A 15 9.47 2.01 5.32
CA MET A 15 9.36 1.05 6.41
C MET A 15 10.17 1.49 7.63
N PRO A 16 9.68 1.22 8.86
CA PRO A 16 10.40 1.56 10.07
C PRO A 16 11.69 0.73 10.20
N TYR A 17 12.59 1.17 11.07
CA TYR A 17 13.87 0.50 11.39
C TYR A 17 14.88 0.43 10.24
N GLY A 18 14.85 1.40 9.31
CA GLY A 18 15.81 1.47 8.21
C GLY A 18 15.63 0.37 7.18
N GLN A 19 14.49 -0.32 7.19
CA GLN A 19 14.16 -1.25 6.12
C GLN A 19 13.90 -0.49 4.81
N PRO A 20 14.13 -1.13 3.66
CA PRO A 20 13.77 -0.54 2.37
C PRO A 20 12.28 -0.21 2.34
N ASP A 21 11.89 0.72 1.47
CA ASP A 21 10.48 1.04 1.28
C ASP A 21 9.64 -0.19 0.95
N TRP A 22 8.34 -0.07 1.17
CA TRP A 22 7.39 -1.11 0.84
C TRP A 22 7.53 -1.50 -0.65
N PRO A 23 7.61 -2.81 -0.97
CA PRO A 23 7.91 -3.26 -2.32
C PRO A 23 6.80 -2.90 -3.30
N GLU A 24 7.17 -2.47 -4.51
CA GLU A 24 6.23 -2.20 -5.61
C GLU A 24 5.53 -3.48 -6.09
N ASP A 25 6.21 -4.62 -6.01
CA ASP A 25 5.61 -5.94 -6.27
C ASP A 25 4.52 -6.29 -5.26
N GLY A 26 4.57 -5.66 -4.09
CA GLY A 26 3.65 -5.82 -2.99
C GLY A 26 4.04 -6.94 -2.04
N ARG A 27 3.47 -6.90 -0.84
CA ARG A 27 3.61 -7.96 0.15
C ARG A 27 2.32 -8.13 0.97
N PRO A 28 2.15 -9.24 1.70
CA PRO A 28 1.06 -9.39 2.66
C PRO A 28 1.12 -8.31 3.74
N VAL A 29 -0.05 -7.79 4.12
CA VAL A 29 -0.20 -6.90 5.28
C VAL A 29 -0.53 -7.73 6.52
N ASN A 30 0.21 -7.46 7.60
CA ASN A 30 -0.09 -7.91 8.94
C ASN A 30 -1.07 -6.93 9.62
N PHE A 31 -2.36 -7.23 9.57
CA PHE A 31 -3.40 -6.43 10.24
C PHE A 31 -3.32 -6.45 11.78
N ALA A 32 -2.52 -7.34 12.38
CA ALA A 32 -2.22 -7.25 13.81
C ALA A 32 -1.24 -6.11 14.13
N SER A 33 -0.49 -5.63 13.14
CA SER A 33 0.33 -4.42 13.26
C SER A 33 -0.53 -3.19 13.03
N GLY A 34 -0.68 -2.36 14.07
CA GLY A 34 -1.44 -1.10 13.96
C GLY A 34 -0.89 -0.14 12.92
N TRP A 35 0.42 -0.19 12.61
CA TRP A 35 1.03 0.63 11.57
C TRP A 35 0.59 0.20 10.17
N GLU A 36 0.66 -1.09 9.85
CA GLU A 36 0.26 -1.59 8.52
C GLU A 36 -1.26 -1.50 8.31
N ALA A 37 -2.05 -1.76 9.37
CA ALA A 37 -3.48 -1.59 9.33
C ALA A 37 -3.88 -0.13 9.04
N ARG A 38 -3.14 0.85 9.58
CA ARG A 38 -3.35 2.27 9.26
C ARG A 38 -3.03 2.58 7.81
N LEU A 39 -1.93 2.07 7.27
CA LEU A 39 -1.58 2.30 5.86
C LEU A 39 -2.69 1.84 4.90
N VAL A 40 -3.31 0.70 5.17
CA VAL A 40 -4.46 0.23 4.37
C VAL A 40 -5.68 1.13 4.58
N LYS A 41 -5.96 1.52 5.83
CA LYS A 41 -7.09 2.38 6.19
C LYS A 41 -6.97 3.80 5.60
N ASP A 42 -5.77 4.36 5.58
CA ASP A 42 -5.46 5.70 5.08
C ASP A 42 -5.35 5.72 3.55
N GLY A 43 -5.35 4.54 2.91
CA GLY A 43 -5.21 4.40 1.46
C GLY A 43 -3.78 4.56 0.95
N ASP A 44 -2.78 4.45 1.83
CA ASP A 44 -1.37 4.38 1.45
C ASP A 44 -1.02 3.02 0.83
N LEU A 45 -1.63 1.95 1.34
CA LEU A 45 -1.54 0.60 0.79
C LEU A 45 -2.86 0.19 0.15
N VAL A 46 -2.78 -0.27 -1.09
CA VAL A 46 -3.92 -0.74 -1.86
C VAL A 46 -3.74 -2.22 -2.20
N LYS A 47 -4.83 -2.99 -2.15
CA LYS A 47 -4.81 -4.40 -2.53
C LYS A 47 -4.44 -4.50 -4.01
N LYS A 48 -3.40 -5.29 -4.32
CA LYS A 48 -2.99 -5.62 -5.68
C LYS A 48 -4.06 -6.53 -6.27
N VAL A 49 -5.06 -5.93 -6.92
CA VAL A 49 -6.02 -6.69 -7.72
C VAL A 49 -5.28 -7.11 -8.97
N GLU A 50 -5.32 -8.39 -9.36
CA GLU A 50 -4.72 -8.92 -10.60
C GLU A 50 -5.46 -8.41 -11.87
N THR A 51 -6.07 -7.23 -11.81
CA THR A 51 -6.71 -6.57 -12.94
C THR A 51 -5.69 -5.63 -13.61
N PRO A 52 -5.49 -5.73 -14.94
CA PRO A 52 -4.48 -4.96 -15.62
C PRO A 52 -4.86 -3.48 -15.57
N VAL A 53 -3.99 -2.67 -14.97
CA VAL A 53 -3.94 -1.20 -15.06
C VAL A 53 -5.19 -0.47 -14.52
N SER A 54 -5.06 0.13 -13.35
CA SER A 54 -5.78 1.38 -13.05
C SER A 54 -4.84 2.36 -12.35
N THR A 55 -3.95 2.94 -13.13
CA THR A 55 -3.47 4.30 -12.89
C THR A 55 -4.67 5.22 -12.94
N GLY A 56 -5.07 5.75 -11.79
CA GLY A 56 -5.96 6.91 -11.74
C GLY A 56 -6.97 6.91 -10.60
N LYS A 57 -6.63 7.59 -9.50
CA LYS A 57 -7.56 8.54 -8.89
C LYS A 57 -6.84 9.58 -8.02
N THR A 58 -6.68 10.75 -8.62
CA THR A 58 -6.69 12.08 -8.01
C THR A 58 -7.71 12.20 -6.87
N GLY A 59 -7.29 12.71 -5.71
CA GLY A 59 -8.12 13.39 -4.73
C GLY A 59 -7.23 14.47 -4.09
N GLY A 60 -7.33 15.74 -4.46
CA GLY A 60 -8.54 16.55 -4.35
C GLY A 60 -8.47 17.30 -3.02
N SER A 61 -7.51 18.22 -2.90
CA SER A 61 -7.56 19.26 -1.86
C SER A 61 -8.60 20.27 -2.28
N LYS A 62 -9.58 20.49 -1.41
CA LYS A 62 -10.66 21.48 -1.57
C LYS A 62 -10.19 22.85 -1.09
#